data_AF-A0A0L6VGC5-F1
#
_entry.id   AF-A0A0L6VGC5-F1
#
_cell.length_a   1.000
_cell.length_b   1.000
_cell.length_c   1.000
_cell.angle_alpha   90.00
_cell.angle_beta   90.00
_cell.angle_gamma   90.00
#
_symmetry.space_group_name_H-M   'P 1'
#
loop_
_entity.id
_entity.type
_entity.pdbx_description
1 polymer ?
#
loop_
_entity_poly.entity_id
_entity_poly.type
_entity_poly.pdbx_seq_one_letter_code
_entity_poly.pdbx_strand_id
1 'polypeptide(L)'
;MDATVHANVITHVNKDDALLIWKSINEYFASQHAANCARVWNHFSYLAFDNSDILSFITKTKAAIEKLHEVGVNRDPVILAYEIIEKLPKTPEFTSISTAITHSGSTITPDLLLDHLRLHANQLAIETSAQSSSSQKQVSLFTDASKKCKYKAHNTLANHPESCCWKLYPHLQPDYLENSKAKHQAEHSSLGHVSYHRLRQRLGIPVKDFRSCEASVLDSALLFPSRAKVMSPKQLLKLLASKQEE
;
A
#
# COMPACT_ATOMS: atom_id res chain seq x y z
N MET A 1 -7.20 -53.56 12.48
CA MET A 1 -6.49 -52.27 12.34
C MET A 1 -7.26 -51.45 11.33
N ASP A 2 -7.52 -50.17 11.64
CA ASP A 2 -8.12 -49.28 10.66
C ASP A 2 -7.19 -49.10 9.45
N ALA A 3 -7.73 -49.09 8.24
CA ALA A 3 -6.93 -49.08 7.00
C ALA A 3 -6.05 -47.81 6.92
N THR A 4 -6.54 -46.72 7.47
CA THR A 4 -5.86 -45.41 7.58
C THR A 4 -4.64 -45.49 8.49
N VAL A 5 -4.74 -46.18 9.62
CA VAL A 5 -3.61 -46.39 10.56
C VAL A 5 -2.53 -47.27 9.93
N HIS A 6 -2.93 -48.31 9.19
CA HIS A 6 -1.97 -49.17 8.50
C HIS A 6 -1.16 -48.39 7.45
N ALA A 7 -1.79 -47.51 6.68
CA ALA A 7 -1.12 -46.69 5.67
C ALA A 7 -0.14 -45.67 6.28
N ASN A 8 -0.44 -45.12 7.45
CA ASN A 8 0.41 -44.12 8.12
C ASN A 8 1.62 -44.74 8.85
N VAL A 9 1.51 -46.00 9.27
CA VAL A 9 2.52 -46.68 10.08
C VAL A 9 3.41 -47.60 9.24
N ILE A 10 2.85 -48.27 8.22
CA ILE A 10 3.58 -49.25 7.40
C ILE A 10 3.81 -48.65 6.02
N THR A 11 5.07 -48.34 5.75
CA THR A 11 5.58 -47.82 4.47
C THR A 11 6.37 -48.90 3.74
N HIS A 12 6.63 -48.69 2.45
CA HIS A 12 7.48 -49.59 1.67
C HIS A 12 8.92 -49.70 2.21
N VAL A 13 9.35 -48.75 3.05
CA VAL A 13 10.69 -48.69 3.65
C VAL A 13 10.77 -49.51 4.94
N ASN A 14 9.72 -49.54 5.75
CA ASN A 14 9.73 -50.20 7.06
C ASN A 14 8.98 -51.54 7.09
N LYS A 15 8.26 -51.93 6.03
CA LYS A 15 7.40 -53.12 5.99
C LYS A 15 8.05 -54.44 6.44
N ASP A 16 9.36 -54.58 6.26
CA ASP A 16 10.12 -55.80 6.59
C ASP A 16 10.94 -55.64 7.89
N ASP A 17 10.91 -54.46 8.53
CA ASP A 17 11.63 -54.15 9.77
C ASP A 17 10.66 -53.89 10.93
N ALA A 18 10.51 -54.90 11.79
CA ALA A 18 9.62 -54.85 12.95
C ALA A 18 9.97 -53.72 13.94
N LEU A 19 11.25 -53.34 14.08
CA LEU A 19 11.66 -52.26 14.98
C LEU A 19 11.25 -50.90 14.41
N LEU A 20 11.41 -50.72 13.10
CA LEU A 20 11.04 -49.47 12.44
C LEU A 20 9.52 -49.31 12.39
N ILE A 21 8.77 -50.40 12.19
CA ILE A 21 7.29 -50.40 12.34
C ILE A 21 6.90 -50.03 13.77
N TRP A 22 7.50 -50.66 14.79
CA TRP A 22 7.19 -50.36 16.19
C TRP A 22 7.46 -48.89 16.53
N LYS A 23 8.56 -48.33 16.02
CA LYS A 23 8.87 -46.91 16.18
C LYS A 23 7.81 -46.02 15.53
N SER A 24 7.40 -46.32 14.29
CA SER A 24 6.33 -45.58 13.59
C SER A 24 4.98 -45.69 14.29
N ILE A 25 4.63 -46.86 14.87
CA ILE A 25 3.43 -47.02 15.71
C ILE A 25 3.51 -46.07 16.89
N ASN A 26 4.62 -46.12 17.63
CA ASN A 26 4.78 -45.33 18.84
C ASN A 26 4.76 -43.82 18.53
N GLU A 27 5.40 -43.39 17.45
CA GLU A 27 5.38 -41.98 16.99
C GLU A 27 3.98 -41.54 16.56
N TYR A 28 3.23 -42.37 15.83
CA TYR A 28 1.87 -42.06 15.38
C TYR A 28 0.89 -41.89 16.55
N PHE A 29 0.94 -42.80 17.54
CA PHE A 29 0.10 -42.71 18.73
C PHE A 29 0.58 -41.63 19.71
N ALA A 30 1.90 -41.39 19.79
CA ALA A 30 2.42 -40.26 20.54
C ALA A 30 1.94 -38.93 19.94
N SER A 31 1.92 -38.79 18.60
CA SER A 31 1.40 -37.57 17.93
C SER A 31 -0.04 -37.25 18.35
N GLN A 32 -0.91 -38.27 18.38
CA GLN A 32 -2.32 -38.14 18.77
C GLN A 32 -2.57 -38.21 20.27
N HIS A 33 -1.52 -38.33 21.09
CA HIS A 33 -1.68 -38.40 22.53
C HIS A 33 -2.24 -37.09 23.08
N ALA A 34 -3.20 -37.16 24.02
CA ALA A 34 -3.92 -36.00 24.54
C ALA A 34 -3.00 -34.87 25.05
N ALA A 35 -1.87 -35.21 25.67
CA ALA A 35 -0.88 -34.22 26.12
C ALA A 35 -0.22 -33.46 24.95
N ASN A 36 0.04 -34.12 23.83
CA ASN A 36 0.56 -33.49 22.63
C ASN A 36 -0.51 -32.65 21.95
N CYS A 37 -1.74 -33.14 21.85
CA CYS A 37 -2.88 -32.37 21.35
C CYS A 37 -3.08 -31.08 22.17
N ALA A 38 -3.05 -31.17 23.50
CA ALA A 38 -3.15 -30.01 24.38
C ALA A 38 -1.99 -29.02 24.18
N ARG A 39 -0.75 -29.51 23.99
CA ARG A 39 0.41 -28.65 23.74
C ARG A 39 0.29 -27.89 22.42
N VAL A 40 -0.14 -28.56 21.34
CA VAL A 40 -0.36 -27.92 20.03
C VAL A 40 -1.53 -26.95 20.09
N TRP A 41 -2.62 -27.31 20.77
CA TRP A 41 -3.76 -26.40 21.02
C TRP A 41 -3.33 -25.14 21.78
N ASN A 42 -2.58 -25.30 22.87
CA ASN A 42 -2.07 -24.17 23.64
C ASN A 42 -1.13 -23.29 22.78
N HIS A 43 -0.31 -23.90 21.92
CA HIS A 43 0.52 -23.14 20.99
C HIS A 43 -0.33 -22.28 20.05
N PHE A 44 -1.38 -22.84 19.46
CA PHE A 44 -2.33 -22.09 18.63
C PHE A 44 -3.08 -21.01 19.44
N SER A 45 -3.63 -21.35 20.60
CA SER A 45 -4.43 -20.47 21.46
C SER A 45 -3.61 -19.29 22.01
N TYR A 46 -2.32 -19.48 22.28
CA TYR A 46 -1.44 -18.40 22.75
C TYR A 46 -0.74 -17.60 21.63
N LEU A 47 -1.02 -17.88 20.35
CA LEU A 47 -0.56 -16.99 19.27
C LEU A 47 -1.14 -15.60 19.47
N ALA A 48 -0.25 -14.63 19.70
CA ALA A 48 -0.57 -13.22 19.84
C ALA A 48 -0.51 -12.51 18.48
N PHE A 49 -1.43 -11.59 18.26
CA PHE A 49 -1.41 -10.71 17.10
C PHE A 49 -0.37 -9.60 17.27
N ASP A 50 0.37 -9.32 16.21
CA ASP A 50 1.35 -8.24 16.15
C ASP A 50 0.98 -7.27 15.03
N ASN A 51 0.71 -6.00 15.40
CA ASN A 51 0.38 -4.94 14.45
C ASN A 51 1.55 -4.59 13.51
N SER A 52 2.79 -4.84 13.94
CA SER A 52 3.98 -4.51 13.16
C SER A 52 4.27 -5.55 12.06
N ASP A 53 3.80 -6.79 12.24
CA ASP A 53 4.07 -7.91 11.34
C ASP A 53 2.85 -8.83 11.19
N ILE A 54 1.84 -8.30 10.50
CA ILE A 54 0.60 -9.03 10.17
C ILE A 54 0.91 -10.30 9.36
N LEU A 55 1.92 -10.26 8.48
CA LEU A 55 2.28 -11.40 7.64
C LEU A 55 2.84 -12.56 8.47
N SER A 56 3.71 -12.29 9.44
CA SER A 56 4.22 -13.31 10.37
C SER A 56 3.11 -13.92 11.20
N PHE A 57 2.14 -13.11 11.66
CA PHE A 57 0.94 -13.63 12.32
C PHE A 57 0.16 -14.59 11.41
N ILE A 58 -0.08 -14.21 10.15
CA ILE A 58 -0.78 -15.07 9.17
C ILE A 58 -0.05 -16.39 8.99
N THR A 59 1.27 -16.36 8.74
CA THR A 59 2.06 -17.57 8.52
C THR A 59 2.08 -18.48 9.75
N LYS A 60 2.27 -17.92 10.95
CA LYS A 60 2.25 -18.68 12.20
C LYS A 60 0.89 -19.33 12.45
N THR A 61 -0.19 -18.61 12.15
CA THR A 61 -1.56 -19.10 12.32
C THR A 61 -1.84 -20.25 11.35
N LYS A 62 -1.48 -20.13 10.06
CA LYS A 62 -1.62 -21.23 9.08
C LYS A 62 -0.85 -22.47 9.52
N ALA A 63 0.42 -22.30 9.92
CA ALA A 63 1.25 -23.41 10.38
C ALA A 63 0.71 -24.08 11.66
N ALA A 64 0.09 -23.31 12.56
CA ALA A 64 -0.51 -23.85 13.77
C ALA A 64 -1.81 -24.62 13.48
N ILE A 65 -2.64 -24.17 12.54
CA ILE A 65 -3.84 -24.89 12.09
C ILE A 65 -3.44 -26.22 11.42
N GLU A 66 -2.40 -26.22 10.58
CA GLU A 66 -1.90 -27.45 9.96
C GLU A 66 -1.41 -28.45 11.02
N LYS A 67 -0.65 -27.99 12.01
CA LYS A 67 -0.22 -28.83 13.14
C LYS A 67 -1.39 -29.38 13.97
N LEU A 68 -2.48 -28.62 14.13
CA LEU A 68 -3.68 -29.12 14.80
C LEU A 68 -4.30 -30.30 14.05
N HIS A 69 -4.33 -30.22 12.72
CA HIS A 69 -4.80 -31.31 11.88
C HIS A 69 -3.88 -32.54 11.97
N GLU A 70 -2.56 -32.36 12.01
CA GLU A 70 -1.58 -33.46 12.15
C GLU A 70 -1.74 -34.26 13.45
N VAL A 71 -2.03 -33.59 14.57
CA VAL A 71 -2.27 -34.27 15.87
C VAL A 71 -3.69 -34.82 16.01
N GLY A 72 -4.53 -34.69 14.97
CA GLY A 72 -5.90 -35.18 14.96
C GLY A 72 -6.90 -34.30 15.72
N VAL A 73 -6.54 -33.06 16.04
CA VAL A 73 -7.48 -32.07 16.59
C VAL A 73 -8.27 -31.48 15.43
N ASN A 74 -9.29 -32.21 14.99
CA ASN A 74 -10.20 -31.76 13.95
C ASN A 74 -11.28 -30.85 14.57
N ARG A 75 -11.22 -29.55 14.27
CA ARG A 75 -12.20 -28.56 14.73
C ARG A 75 -12.87 -27.89 13.55
N ASP A 76 -14.14 -27.53 13.74
CA ASP A 76 -14.93 -26.84 12.73
C ASP A 76 -14.20 -25.55 12.27
N PRO A 77 -14.00 -25.35 10.96
CA PRO A 77 -13.36 -24.16 10.41
C PRO A 77 -14.00 -22.85 10.88
N VAL A 78 -15.31 -22.81 11.08
CA VAL A 78 -16.04 -21.63 11.56
C VAL A 78 -15.60 -21.29 12.98
N ILE A 79 -15.43 -22.29 13.85
CA ILE A 79 -14.99 -22.07 15.23
C ILE A 79 -13.52 -21.62 15.26
N LEU A 80 -12.66 -22.22 14.43
CA LEU A 80 -11.27 -21.77 14.29
C LEU A 80 -11.20 -20.32 13.80
N ALA A 81 -12.07 -19.93 12.88
CA ALA A 81 -12.13 -18.55 12.40
C ALA A 81 -12.55 -17.58 13.52
N TYR A 82 -13.55 -17.92 14.33
CA TYR A 82 -13.94 -17.10 15.49
C TYR A 82 -12.81 -16.95 16.51
N GLU A 83 -12.05 -18.01 16.79
CA GLU A 83 -10.87 -17.94 17.67
C GLU A 83 -9.82 -16.97 17.11
N ILE A 84 -9.62 -16.95 15.79
CA ILE A 84 -8.69 -16.01 15.15
C ILE A 84 -9.20 -14.57 15.24
N ILE A 85 -10.51 -14.35 15.07
CA ILE A 85 -11.14 -13.02 15.28
C ILE A 85 -10.91 -12.54 16.70
N GLU A 86 -11.07 -13.41 17.70
CA GLU A 86 -10.89 -13.06 19.11
C GLU A 86 -9.46 -12.59 19.44
N LYS A 87 -8.47 -13.08 18.69
CA LYS A 87 -7.06 -12.68 18.83
C LYS A 87 -6.76 -11.28 18.27
N LEU A 88 -7.64 -10.74 17.41
CA LEU A 88 -7.40 -9.45 16.79
C LEU A 88 -7.56 -8.30 17.79
N PRO A 89 -6.76 -7.23 17.68
CA PRO A 89 -6.93 -6.04 18.50
C PRO A 89 -8.32 -5.44 18.30
N LYS A 90 -8.93 -4.94 19.39
CA LYS A 90 -10.23 -4.24 19.34
C LYS A 90 -10.09 -2.79 18.86
N THR A 91 -9.36 -2.59 17.77
CA THR A 91 -9.28 -1.29 17.09
C THR A 91 -10.42 -1.15 16.09
N PRO A 92 -10.82 0.06 15.70
CA PRO A 92 -11.90 0.25 14.72
C PRO A 92 -11.60 -0.41 13.37
N GLU A 93 -10.33 -0.45 12.96
CA GLU A 93 -9.86 -1.07 11.71
C GLU A 93 -10.11 -2.58 11.69
N PHE A 94 -9.59 -3.31 12.68
CA PHE A 94 -9.78 -4.76 12.77
C PHE A 94 -11.24 -5.12 13.06
N THR A 95 -11.96 -4.30 13.83
CA THR A 95 -13.41 -4.47 14.04
C THR A 95 -14.17 -4.36 12.72
N SER A 96 -13.80 -3.42 11.85
CA SER A 96 -14.40 -3.27 10.52
C SER A 96 -14.13 -4.51 9.66
N ILE A 97 -12.90 -5.03 9.67
CA ILE A 97 -12.52 -6.26 8.95
C ILE A 97 -13.33 -7.46 9.48
N SER A 98 -13.39 -7.67 10.80
CA SER A 98 -14.16 -8.75 11.41
C SER A 98 -15.66 -8.66 11.08
N THR A 99 -16.22 -7.44 11.11
CA THR A 99 -17.63 -7.19 10.75
C THR A 99 -17.86 -7.48 9.26
N ALA A 100 -16.97 -7.03 8.38
CA ALA A 100 -17.08 -7.27 6.95
C ALA A 100 -17.11 -8.78 6.63
N ILE A 101 -16.26 -9.57 7.30
CA ILE A 101 -16.22 -11.02 7.12
C ILE A 101 -17.50 -11.67 7.68
N THR A 102 -17.88 -11.32 8.92
CA THR A 102 -19.03 -11.95 9.60
C THR A 102 -20.36 -11.63 8.92
N HIS A 103 -20.48 -10.46 8.29
CA HIS A 103 -21.69 -10.04 7.58
C HIS A 103 -21.61 -10.19 6.05
N SER A 104 -20.56 -10.82 5.52
CA SER A 104 -20.39 -11.04 4.06
C SER A 104 -21.39 -12.03 3.46
N GLY A 105 -22.16 -12.74 4.29
CA GLY A 105 -23.03 -13.85 3.86
C GLY A 105 -22.28 -15.09 3.38
N SER A 106 -20.94 -15.06 3.39
CA SER A 106 -20.09 -16.21 3.04
C SER A 106 -19.85 -17.10 4.25
N THR A 107 -19.53 -18.38 4.02
CA THR A 107 -19.10 -19.27 5.11
C THR A 107 -17.78 -18.77 5.69
N ILE A 108 -17.76 -18.52 6.99
CA ILE A 108 -16.59 -17.98 7.68
C ILE A 108 -15.55 -19.10 7.77
N THR A 109 -14.40 -18.92 7.11
CA THR A 109 -13.28 -19.86 7.17
C THR A 109 -12.00 -19.17 7.65
N PRO A 110 -11.06 -19.91 8.28
CA PRO A 110 -9.79 -19.35 8.70
C PRO A 110 -9.01 -18.76 7.52
N ASP A 111 -9.05 -19.42 6.35
CA ASP A 111 -8.38 -18.94 5.15
C ASP A 111 -8.95 -17.62 4.65
N LEU A 112 -10.28 -17.48 4.58
CA LEU A 112 -10.93 -16.24 4.18
C LEU A 112 -10.50 -15.07 5.10
N LEU A 113 -10.50 -15.30 6.41
CA LEU A 113 -10.08 -14.30 7.39
C LEU A 113 -8.62 -13.89 7.18
N LEU A 114 -7.72 -14.87 7.06
CA LEU A 114 -6.30 -14.62 6.87
C LEU A 114 -6.01 -13.90 5.54
N ASP A 115 -6.79 -14.17 4.50
CA ASP A 115 -6.70 -13.47 3.21
C ASP A 115 -7.16 -12.01 3.33
N HIS A 116 -8.23 -11.72 4.08
CA HIS A 116 -8.63 -10.34 4.39
C HIS A 116 -7.54 -9.59 5.16
N LEU A 117 -6.88 -10.23 6.14
CA LEU A 117 -5.74 -9.64 6.84
C LEU A 117 -4.56 -9.38 5.91
N ARG A 118 -4.31 -10.28 4.94
CA ARG A 118 -3.27 -10.09 3.93
C ARG A 118 -3.58 -8.90 3.03
N LEU A 119 -4.84 -8.73 2.61
CA LEU A 119 -5.29 -7.58 1.83
C LEU A 119 -5.07 -6.27 2.62
N HIS A 120 -5.41 -6.27 3.91
CA HIS A 120 -5.16 -5.12 4.78
C HIS A 120 -3.66 -4.80 4.90
N ALA A 121 -2.80 -5.81 5.12
CA ALA A 121 -1.35 -5.62 5.18
C ALA A 121 -0.79 -5.03 3.87
N ASN A 122 -1.29 -5.49 2.71
CA ASN A 122 -0.91 -4.94 1.41
C ASN A 122 -1.37 -3.48 1.26
N GLN A 123 -2.58 -3.14 1.71
CA GLN A 123 -3.10 -1.78 1.68
C GLN A 123 -2.23 -0.83 2.52
N LEU A 124 -1.85 -1.23 3.73
CA LEU A 124 -0.92 -0.46 4.58
C LEU A 124 0.44 -0.22 3.90
N ALA A 125 0.98 -1.24 3.22
CA ALA A 125 2.22 -1.10 2.47
C ALA A 125 2.10 -0.09 1.31
N ILE A 126 0.97 -0.11 0.60
CA ILE A 126 0.69 0.85 -0.48
C ILE A 126 0.57 2.26 0.08
N GLU A 127 -0.20 2.48 1.15
CA GLU A 127 -0.41 3.80 1.76
C GLU A 127 0.89 4.40 2.30
N THR A 128 1.71 3.58 2.96
CA THR A 128 3.04 3.98 3.46
C THR A 128 3.96 4.37 2.29
N SER A 129 3.94 3.60 1.20
CA SER A 129 4.71 3.92 -0.01
C SER A 129 4.20 5.17 -0.74
N ALA A 130 2.89 5.46 -0.65
CA ALA A 130 2.29 6.65 -1.25
C ALA A 130 2.62 7.92 -0.45
N GLN A 131 2.73 7.85 0.88
CA GLN A 131 3.05 9.00 1.73
C GLN A 131 4.52 9.46 1.62
N SER A 132 5.43 8.59 1.17
CA SER A 132 6.82 8.97 0.87
C SER A 132 7.00 9.65 -0.49
N SER A 133 5.94 9.72 -1.30
CA SER A 133 5.90 10.51 -2.54
C SER A 133 4.76 11.54 -2.47
N SER A 134 5.10 12.81 -2.30
CA SER A 134 4.19 13.97 -2.36
C SER A 134 3.54 14.17 -3.75
N SER A 135 2.85 13.17 -4.30
CA SER A 135 2.02 13.32 -5.48
C SER A 135 0.88 12.32 -5.42
N GLN A 136 -0.31 12.87 -5.19
CA GLN A 136 -1.59 12.17 -5.27
C GLN A 136 -1.65 11.31 -6.53
N LYS A 137 -1.43 10.00 -6.40
CA LYS A 137 -1.77 9.03 -7.44
C LYS A 137 -3.22 8.62 -7.24
N GLN A 138 -4.12 9.56 -7.54
CA GLN A 138 -5.47 9.19 -7.88
C GLN A 138 -5.38 8.24 -9.09
N VAL A 139 -5.95 7.03 -8.99
CA VAL A 139 -6.17 6.18 -10.16
C VAL A 139 -7.30 6.83 -10.96
N SER A 140 -6.94 7.89 -11.68
CA SER A 140 -7.75 8.40 -12.78
C SER A 140 -7.58 7.39 -13.91
N LEU A 141 -8.66 6.70 -14.28
CA LEU A 141 -8.79 6.14 -15.62
C LEU A 141 -8.34 7.26 -16.57
N PHE A 142 -7.22 7.06 -17.26
CA PHE A 142 -6.52 8.08 -18.04
C PHE A 142 -7.40 8.70 -19.13
N THR A 143 -8.28 9.61 -18.77
CA THR A 143 -8.77 10.65 -19.66
C THR A 143 -7.72 11.74 -19.60
N ASP A 144 -6.89 11.78 -20.63
CA ASP A 144 -5.99 12.91 -20.85
C ASP A 144 -6.85 14.19 -20.83
N ALA A 145 -6.75 14.98 -19.76
CA ALA A 145 -7.51 16.23 -19.60
C ALA A 145 -7.21 17.26 -20.70
N SER A 146 -6.19 17.00 -21.53
CA SER A 146 -5.93 17.71 -22.75
C SER A 146 -7.14 17.64 -23.69
N LYS A 147 -7.60 18.78 -24.19
CA LYS A 147 -8.58 18.85 -25.30
C LYS A 147 -7.96 18.54 -26.67
N LYS A 148 -6.68 18.15 -26.72
CA LYS A 148 -5.95 17.88 -27.97
C LYS A 148 -6.12 16.42 -28.38
N CYS A 149 -6.41 16.20 -29.66
CA CYS A 149 -6.44 14.87 -30.26
C CYS A 149 -5.02 14.35 -30.53
N LYS A 150 -4.84 13.03 -30.48
CA LYS A 150 -3.57 12.35 -30.81
C LYS A 150 -3.59 11.88 -32.27
N TYR A 151 -2.42 11.57 -32.83
CA TYR A 151 -2.34 11.06 -34.20
C TYR A 151 -3.15 9.76 -34.33
N LYS A 152 -4.09 9.73 -35.29
CA LYS A 152 -5.07 8.64 -35.49
C LYS A 152 -6.05 8.38 -34.33
N ALA A 153 -6.23 9.32 -33.40
CA ALA A 153 -7.17 9.17 -32.29
C ALA A 153 -7.87 10.48 -31.96
N HIS A 154 -9.21 10.48 -32.02
CA HIS A 154 -10.02 11.60 -31.58
C HIS A 154 -10.19 11.60 -30.06
N ASN A 155 -10.10 12.78 -29.46
CA ASN A 155 -10.39 12.96 -28.05
C ASN A 155 -11.84 13.45 -27.91
N THR A 156 -12.65 12.73 -27.14
CA THR A 156 -14.07 13.05 -26.90
C THR A 156 -14.30 14.39 -26.21
N LEU A 157 -13.26 14.94 -25.56
CA LEU A 157 -13.28 16.27 -24.94
C LEU A 157 -12.77 17.39 -25.87
N ALA A 158 -12.49 17.09 -27.14
CA ALA A 158 -11.99 18.09 -28.07
C ALA A 158 -13.08 19.08 -28.50
N ASN A 159 -12.70 20.32 -28.81
CA ASN A 159 -13.62 21.40 -29.20
C ASN A 159 -14.10 21.31 -30.67
N HIS A 160 -14.17 20.11 -31.22
CA HIS A 160 -14.58 19.82 -32.60
C HIS A 160 -15.12 18.38 -32.66
N PRO A 161 -16.09 18.08 -33.54
CA PRO A 161 -16.58 16.72 -33.72
C PRO A 161 -15.53 15.82 -34.38
N GLU A 162 -15.64 14.51 -34.15
CA GLU A 162 -14.72 13.49 -34.69
C GLU A 162 -14.58 13.55 -36.20
N SER A 163 -15.69 13.82 -36.92
CA SER A 163 -15.73 13.94 -38.38
C SER A 163 -14.83 15.04 -38.93
N CYS A 164 -14.56 16.09 -38.15
CA CYS A 164 -13.72 17.21 -38.55
C CYS A 164 -12.30 17.15 -37.95
N CYS A 165 -11.92 16.02 -37.34
CA CYS A 165 -10.64 15.91 -36.64
C CYS A 165 -9.49 15.63 -37.61
N TRP A 166 -8.68 16.64 -37.91
CA TRP A 166 -7.56 16.49 -38.86
C TRP A 166 -6.42 15.62 -38.34
N LYS A 167 -6.40 15.36 -37.02
CA LYS A 167 -5.46 14.42 -36.41
C LYS A 167 -5.87 12.95 -36.63
N LEU A 168 -7.16 12.70 -36.82
CA LEU A 168 -7.73 11.42 -37.24
C LEU A 168 -7.73 11.30 -38.77
N TYR A 169 -8.03 12.39 -39.47
CA TYR A 169 -8.12 12.50 -40.93
C TYR A 169 -7.19 13.59 -41.49
N PRO A 170 -5.90 13.30 -41.72
CA PRO A 170 -4.91 14.28 -42.18
C PRO A 170 -5.29 14.99 -43.49
N HIS A 171 -6.11 14.36 -44.33
CA HIS A 171 -6.59 14.92 -45.59
C HIS A 171 -7.61 16.06 -45.44
N LEU A 172 -8.16 16.25 -44.23
CA LEU A 172 -9.07 17.36 -43.92
C LEU A 172 -8.34 18.63 -43.44
N GLN A 173 -7.01 18.57 -43.31
CA GLN A 173 -6.21 19.71 -42.89
C GLN A 173 -6.33 20.84 -43.93
N PRO A 174 -6.77 22.05 -43.55
CA PRO A 174 -6.91 23.15 -44.48
C PRO A 174 -5.52 23.57 -44.95
N ASP A 175 -5.42 23.77 -46.26
CA ASP A 175 -4.21 24.27 -46.87
C ASP A 175 -3.90 25.66 -46.31
N TYR A 176 -2.73 25.78 -45.70
CA TYR A 176 -2.25 27.01 -45.05
C TYR A 176 -2.26 28.23 -45.99
N LEU A 177 -2.28 28.00 -47.31
CA LEU A 177 -2.25 29.04 -48.33
C LEU A 177 -3.56 29.85 -48.47
N GLU A 178 -4.73 29.27 -48.19
CA GLU A 178 -6.01 29.98 -48.39
C GLU A 178 -6.41 30.85 -47.18
N ASN A 179 -5.99 30.48 -45.97
CA ASN A 179 -6.44 31.13 -44.75
C ASN A 179 -5.75 32.48 -44.48
N SER A 180 -4.64 32.78 -45.18
CA SER A 180 -3.97 34.08 -45.08
C SER A 180 -4.76 35.20 -45.77
N LYS A 181 -5.52 34.87 -46.83
CA LYS A 181 -6.33 35.86 -47.57
C LYS A 181 -7.58 36.29 -46.80
N ALA A 182 -8.18 35.40 -46.01
CA ALA A 182 -9.38 35.72 -45.22
C ALA A 182 -9.09 36.59 -43.98
N LYS A 183 -7.90 36.49 -43.40
CA LYS A 183 -7.52 37.31 -42.22
C LYS A 183 -7.12 38.75 -42.57
N HIS A 184 -6.54 38.99 -43.75
CA HIS A 184 -6.08 40.33 -44.12
C HIS A 184 -7.21 41.32 -44.47
N GLN A 185 -8.44 40.86 -44.70
CA GLN A 185 -9.53 41.73 -45.14
C GLN A 185 -10.43 42.23 -44.00
N ALA A 186 -10.29 41.68 -42.78
CA ALA A 186 -11.09 42.08 -41.62
C ALA A 186 -10.37 43.06 -40.66
N GLU A 187 -9.04 43.23 -40.76
CA GLU A 187 -8.25 44.01 -39.78
C GLU A 187 -7.58 45.27 -40.36
N HIS A 188 -7.91 45.68 -41.59
CA HIS A 188 -7.32 46.87 -42.23
C HIS A 188 -8.17 48.15 -42.20
N SER A 189 -9.16 48.24 -41.31
CA SER A 189 -9.83 49.52 -41.00
C SER A 189 -9.51 49.96 -39.58
N SER A 190 -8.67 51.01 -39.51
CA SER A 190 -8.31 51.81 -38.34
C SER A 190 -7.41 51.13 -37.29
N LEU A 191 -6.11 51.46 -37.34
CA LEU A 191 -5.32 52.00 -36.21
C LEU A 191 -3.86 52.09 -36.65
N GLY A 192 -3.43 53.31 -36.98
CA GLY A 192 -2.02 53.61 -37.24
C GLY A 192 -1.18 53.28 -36.01
N HIS A 193 -0.14 52.47 -36.22
CA HIS A 193 0.77 52.00 -35.18
C HIS A 193 1.57 53.17 -34.57
N VAL A 194 1.04 53.80 -33.51
CA VAL A 194 1.80 54.79 -32.73
C VAL A 194 2.77 54.04 -31.83
N SER A 195 4.05 54.09 -32.16
CA SER A 195 5.11 53.42 -31.39
C SER A 195 5.18 53.98 -29.96
N TYR A 196 5.13 53.07 -28.98
CA TYR A 196 5.16 53.33 -27.53
C TYR A 196 6.33 54.23 -27.11
N HIS A 197 7.43 54.20 -27.88
CA HIS A 197 8.60 55.05 -27.69
C HIS A 197 8.32 56.56 -27.86
N ARG A 198 7.44 56.94 -28.79
CA ARG A 198 7.07 58.36 -29.02
C ARG A 198 6.17 58.93 -27.92
N LEU A 199 5.25 58.12 -27.40
CA LEU A 199 4.41 58.50 -26.26
C LEU A 199 5.27 58.72 -25.00
N ARG A 200 6.27 57.87 -24.79
CA ARG A 200 7.14 57.91 -23.61
C ARG A 200 8.00 59.19 -23.53
N GLN A 201 8.55 59.65 -24.66
CA GLN A 201 9.36 60.89 -24.69
C GLN A 201 8.52 62.15 -24.42
N ARG A 202 7.23 62.14 -24.76
CA ARG A 202 6.33 63.26 -24.47
C ARG A 202 5.85 63.34 -23.03
N LEU A 203 5.85 62.22 -22.29
CA LEU A 203 5.30 62.14 -20.93
C LEU A 203 6.35 62.14 -19.81
N GLY A 204 7.65 62.23 -20.14
CA GLY A 204 8.70 62.51 -19.15
C GLY A 204 8.88 61.46 -18.03
N ILE A 205 8.58 60.19 -18.29
CA ILE A 205 8.64 59.11 -17.28
C ILE A 205 10.05 58.48 -17.22
N PRO A 206 10.80 58.59 -16.11
CA PRO A 206 12.10 57.95 -15.97
C PRO A 206 11.97 56.43 -15.75
N VAL A 207 12.90 55.65 -16.32
CA VAL A 207 12.98 54.19 -16.10
C VAL A 207 14.06 53.91 -15.07
N LYS A 208 13.72 53.14 -14.03
CA LYS A 208 14.70 52.52 -13.14
C LYS A 208 15.21 51.25 -13.81
N ASP A 209 16.50 51.19 -14.09
CA ASP A 209 17.16 49.96 -14.50
C ASP A 209 17.20 48.98 -13.31
N PHE A 210 16.67 47.78 -13.52
CA PHE A 210 16.95 46.63 -12.67
C PHE A 210 17.65 45.57 -13.52
N ARG A 211 18.94 45.35 -13.27
CA ARG A 211 19.64 44.12 -13.65
C ARG A 211 20.09 43.39 -12.38
N SER A 212 19.67 42.12 -12.32
CA SER A 212 20.22 40.97 -11.59
C SER A 212 20.18 40.99 -10.05
N CYS A 213 19.38 40.07 -9.49
CA CYS A 213 19.28 39.74 -8.08
C CYS A 213 20.53 38.99 -7.57
N GLU A 214 21.18 39.51 -6.54
CA GLU A 214 21.78 38.71 -5.46
C GLU A 214 20.95 39.00 -4.20
N ALA A 215 20.34 37.96 -3.62
CA ALA A 215 19.65 38.04 -2.34
C ALA A 215 20.54 37.44 -1.26
N SER A 216 21.02 38.29 -0.36
CA SER A 216 21.71 37.91 0.86
C SER A 216 20.96 38.44 2.09
N VAL A 217 20.39 37.49 2.84
CA VAL A 217 20.28 37.33 4.32
C VAL A 217 19.44 38.30 5.18
N LEU A 218 18.77 37.66 6.17
CA LEU A 218 18.33 38.09 7.52
C LEU A 218 16.83 38.41 7.65
N ASP A 219 16.12 38.17 8.75
CA ASP A 219 16.13 37.32 9.96
C ASP A 219 14.97 37.90 10.81
N SER A 220 14.16 37.10 11.53
CA SER A 220 13.39 37.51 12.75
C SER A 220 12.43 36.41 13.26
N ALA A 221 12.91 35.73 14.30
CA ALA A 221 12.29 35.22 15.55
C ALA A 221 10.75 35.29 15.74
N LEU A 222 10.04 34.35 16.39
CA LEU A 222 10.28 33.71 17.71
C LEU A 222 9.47 32.39 17.86
N LEU A 223 10.03 31.41 18.60
CA LEU A 223 9.49 30.69 19.78
C LEU A 223 9.85 29.18 19.81
N PHE A 224 10.39 28.73 20.95
CA PHE A 224 10.70 27.34 21.43
C PHE A 224 12.15 26.80 21.30
N PRO A 225 12.61 25.94 22.26
CA PRO A 225 13.79 26.22 23.06
C PRO A 225 14.93 25.20 22.94
N SER A 226 16.10 25.64 23.41
CA SER A 226 17.20 24.91 24.09
C SER A 226 17.59 23.50 23.60
N ARG A 227 18.70 23.52 22.86
CA ARG A 227 19.63 22.46 22.51
C ARG A 227 20.08 21.65 23.75
N ALA A 228 19.67 20.39 23.86
CA ALA A 228 20.22 19.45 24.84
C ALA A 228 21.69 19.13 24.52
N LYS A 229 22.55 19.27 25.54
CA LYS A 229 23.96 18.88 25.49
C LYS A 229 24.02 17.34 25.52
N VAL A 230 24.49 16.73 24.44
CA VAL A 230 24.70 15.28 24.37
C VAL A 230 25.80 14.89 25.37
N MET A 231 25.43 14.16 26.42
CA MET A 231 26.38 13.56 27.36
C MET A 231 27.10 12.39 26.70
N SER A 232 28.41 12.31 26.92
CA SER A 232 29.22 11.18 26.47
C SER A 232 28.77 9.87 27.15
N PRO A 233 28.81 8.72 26.45
CA PRO A 233 28.42 7.41 27.00
C PRO A 233 29.10 7.05 28.33
N LYS A 234 30.31 7.56 28.57
CA LYS A 234 31.05 7.36 29.83
C LYS A 234 30.43 8.09 31.03
N GLN A 235 29.69 9.17 30.81
CA GLN A 235 28.97 9.87 31.88
C GLN A 235 27.60 9.26 32.17
N LEU A 236 26.97 8.59 31.19
CA LEU A 236 25.72 7.86 31.39
C LEU A 236 25.92 6.62 32.29
N LEU A 237 27.04 5.91 32.11
CA LEU A 237 27.38 4.73 32.92
C LEU A 237 27.65 5.07 34.40
N LYS A 238 28.19 6.26 34.69
CA LYS A 238 28.42 6.71 36.07
C LYS A 238 27.15 7.10 36.81
N LEU A 239 26.11 7.55 36.09
CA LEU A 239 24.82 7.92 36.67
C LEU A 239 23.95 6.69 36.98
N LEU A 240 24.08 5.62 36.18
CA LEU A 240 23.35 4.37 36.39
C LEU A 240 23.93 3.54 37.54
N ALA A 241 25.23 3.64 37.80
CA ALA A 241 25.87 2.95 38.93
C ALA A 241 25.52 3.56 40.30
N SER A 242 25.07 4.83 40.36
CA SER A 242 24.75 5.52 41.63
C SER A 242 23.28 5.34 42.07
N LYS A 243 22.45 4.64 41.28
CA LYS A 243 21.01 4.46 41.56
C LYS A 243 20.65 3.03 42.02
N GLN A 244 21.64 2.21 42.36
CA GLN A 244 21.45 0.83 42.82
C GLN A 244 21.86 0.62 44.29
N GLU A 245 22.12 1.69 45.05
CA GLU A 245 22.51 1.62 46.47
C GLU A 245 21.70 2.58 47.37
N GLU A 246 20.41 2.77 47.07
CA GLU A 246 19.41 3.21 48.06
C GLU A 246 18.22 2.24 48.08
#